data_AF-A0A132PH17-F1
#
_entry.id   AF-A0A132PH17-F1
#
_cell.length_a   1.000
_cell.length_b   1.000
_cell.length_c   1.000
_cell.angle_alpha   90.00
_cell.angle_beta   90.00
_cell.angle_gamma   90.00
#
_symmetry.space_group_name_H-M   'P 1'
#
loop_
_entity.id
_entity.type
_entity.pdbx_description
1 polymer ?
#
loop_
_entity_poly.entity_id
_entity_poly.type
_entity_poly.pdbx_seq_one_letter_code
_entity_poly.pdbx_strand_id
1 'polypeptide(L)'
;MVVLFFAAFVTFLVLFIVSRRQLTNARREIERMQLENDDRRRRKRRGVAPLAIKTVFQTADMLINKGLGATVRNSIEDLAGWAQVERPDLARLTADGRVVIVFSDIEGSTESNAAMGDRAWVKLLDRHNRLVENCVGQHGGHVVKTQGDGFMIAFADPENAVRFATAVQHALAEKPERWQGIRVRMGIHMGTSVRRGDDLFGLDVAMAARVADQADGGEILVSEPVADTVADLDDVMLGAPREAELKGLPGTHRLFPVMIEQEA
;
A
#
# COMPACT_ATOMS: atom_id res chain seq x y z
N MET A 1 -67.68 -27.28 -3.53
CA MET A 1 -66.29 -27.57 -3.99
C MET A 1 -65.81 -26.56 -5.03
N VAL A 2 -66.47 -26.38 -6.18
CA VAL A 2 -65.99 -25.50 -7.29
C VAL A 2 -65.81 -24.02 -6.91
N VAL A 3 -66.71 -23.45 -6.10
CA VAL A 3 -66.66 -22.01 -5.73
C VAL A 3 -65.45 -21.66 -4.84
N LEU A 4 -65.03 -22.58 -3.97
CA LEU A 4 -63.88 -22.40 -3.07
C LEU A 4 -62.55 -22.41 -3.85
N PHE A 5 -62.44 -23.27 -4.87
CA PHE A 5 -61.27 -23.28 -5.76
C PHE A 5 -61.17 -22.02 -6.61
N PHE A 6 -62.31 -21.47 -7.06
CA PHE A 6 -62.32 -20.24 -7.84
C PHE A 6 -61.86 -19.03 -7.02
N ALA A 7 -62.31 -18.91 -5.76
CA ALA A 7 -61.89 -17.84 -4.86
C ALA A 7 -60.37 -17.91 -4.53
N ALA A 8 -59.84 -19.11 -4.30
CA ALA A 8 -58.41 -19.33 -4.05
C ALA A 8 -57.54 -19.04 -5.29
N PHE A 9 -58.05 -19.32 -6.50
CA PHE A 9 -57.34 -19.01 -7.73
C PHE A 9 -57.26 -17.50 -7.98
N VAL A 10 -58.35 -16.76 -7.72
CA VAL A 10 -58.37 -15.30 -7.87
C VAL A 10 -57.41 -14.62 -6.89
N THR A 11 -57.37 -15.06 -5.63
CA THR A 11 -56.42 -14.50 -4.64
C THR A 11 -54.97 -14.81 -4.99
N PHE A 12 -54.68 -16.03 -5.47
CA PHE A 12 -53.33 -16.40 -5.92
C PHE A 12 -52.91 -15.61 -7.16
N LEU A 13 -53.82 -15.41 -8.13
CA LEU A 13 -53.58 -14.61 -9.33
C LEU A 13 -53.26 -13.15 -8.97
N VAL A 14 -54.02 -12.56 -8.04
CA VAL A 14 -53.78 -11.20 -7.56
C VAL A 14 -52.44 -11.09 -6.84
N LEU A 15 -52.12 -12.02 -5.93
CA LEU A 15 -50.81 -12.08 -5.25
C LEU A 15 -49.65 -12.23 -6.23
N PHE A 16 -49.80 -13.09 -7.25
CA PHE A 16 -48.80 -13.31 -8.27
C PHE A 16 -48.55 -12.05 -9.12
N ILE A 17 -49.62 -11.34 -9.51
CA ILE A 17 -49.51 -10.08 -10.26
C ILE A 17 -48.85 -8.99 -9.41
N VAL A 18 -49.23 -8.85 -8.14
CA VAL A 18 -48.64 -7.87 -7.22
C VAL A 18 -47.15 -8.19 -6.98
N SER A 19 -46.80 -9.45 -6.74
CA SER A 19 -45.41 -9.88 -6.55
C SER A 19 -44.55 -9.63 -7.80
N ARG A 20 -45.07 -9.98 -8.99
CA ARG A 20 -44.40 -9.69 -10.27
C ARG A 20 -44.19 -8.18 -10.47
N ARG A 21 -45.18 -7.35 -10.12
CA ARG A 21 -45.08 -5.88 -10.20
C ARG A 21 -44.05 -5.31 -9.23
N GLN A 22 -44.02 -5.79 -7.98
CA GLN A 22 -43.03 -5.36 -6.99
C GLN A 22 -41.60 -5.72 -7.42
N LEU A 23 -41.39 -6.93 -7.98
CA LEU A 23 -40.08 -7.36 -8.49
C LEU A 23 -39.60 -6.50 -9.68
N THR A 24 -40.50 -6.12 -10.59
CA THR A 24 -40.13 -5.20 -11.69
C THR A 24 -39.79 -3.79 -11.22
N ASN A 25 -40.48 -3.30 -10.18
CA ASN A 25 -40.20 -1.97 -9.64
C ASN A 25 -38.85 -1.95 -8.89
N ALA A 26 -38.59 -2.97 -8.07
CA ALA A 26 -37.30 -3.11 -7.37
C ALA A 26 -36.11 -3.23 -8.34
N ARG A 27 -36.26 -3.98 -9.44
CA ARG A 27 -35.21 -4.09 -10.48
C ARG A 27 -34.95 -2.76 -11.18
N ARG A 28 -36.00 -1.99 -11.50
CA ARG A 28 -35.86 -0.66 -12.12
C ARG A 28 -35.20 0.36 -11.18
N GLU A 29 -35.40 0.21 -9.87
CA GLU A 29 -34.77 1.07 -8.88
C GLU A 29 -33.28 0.77 -8.73
N ILE A 30 -32.89 -0.51 -8.77
CA ILE A 30 -31.49 -0.92 -8.79
C ILE A 30 -30.77 -0.42 -10.07
N GLU A 31 -31.39 -0.56 -11.25
CA GLU A 31 -30.84 -0.05 -12.50
C GLU A 31 -30.69 1.49 -12.48
N ARG A 32 -31.66 2.22 -11.91
CA ARG A 32 -31.55 3.68 -11.73
C ARG A 32 -30.42 4.06 -10.80
N MET A 33 -30.28 3.38 -9.66
CA MET A 33 -29.18 3.62 -8.72
C MET A 33 -27.81 3.31 -9.35
N GLN A 34 -27.73 2.26 -10.17
CA GLN A 34 -26.50 1.92 -10.90
C GLN A 34 -26.14 2.96 -11.96
N LEU A 35 -27.12 3.43 -12.75
CA LEU A 35 -26.90 4.49 -13.75
C LEU A 35 -26.52 5.82 -13.11
N GLU A 36 -27.16 6.21 -12.00
CA GLU A 36 -26.82 7.43 -11.26
C GLU A 36 -25.40 7.36 -10.66
N ASN A 37 -24.98 6.16 -10.20
CA ASN A 37 -23.64 5.95 -9.68
C ASN A 37 -22.58 5.95 -10.80
N ASP A 38 -22.91 5.41 -11.98
CA ASP A 38 -22.03 5.43 -13.15
C ASP A 38 -21.87 6.86 -13.72
N ASP A 39 -22.94 7.67 -13.71
CA ASP A 39 -22.89 9.09 -14.06
C ASP A 39 -22.11 9.93 -13.04
N ARG A 40 -22.21 9.63 -11.74
CA ARG A 40 -21.35 10.22 -10.70
C ARG A 40 -19.88 9.89 -10.93
N ARG A 41 -19.57 8.64 -11.29
CA ARG A 41 -18.20 8.21 -11.65
C ARG A 41 -17.68 8.90 -12.91
N ARG A 42 -18.53 9.07 -13.94
CA ARG A 42 -18.18 9.78 -15.18
C ARG A 42 -17.96 11.27 -14.97
N ARG A 43 -18.77 11.94 -14.13
CA ARG A 43 -18.55 13.36 -13.74
C ARG A 43 -17.24 13.55 -12.96
N LYS A 44 -16.86 12.59 -12.11
CA LYS A 44 -15.55 12.63 -11.40
C LYS A 44 -14.33 12.50 -12.33
N ARG A 45 -14.50 12.04 -13.59
CA ARG A 45 -13.42 11.88 -14.59
C ARG A 45 -13.15 13.13 -15.43
N ARG A 46 -13.90 14.22 -15.27
CA ARG A 46 -13.68 15.48 -16.01
C ARG A 46 -13.68 16.66 -15.05
N GLY A 47 -12.48 17.01 -14.58
CA GLY A 47 -12.22 18.32 -13.96
C GLY A 47 -11.44 18.25 -12.66
N VAL A 48 -10.25 18.86 -12.71
CA VAL A 48 -9.31 19.20 -11.62
C VAL A 48 -8.32 18.08 -11.23
N ALA A 49 -7.04 18.43 -11.39
CA ALA A 49 -5.86 17.59 -11.23
C ALA A 49 -5.72 16.94 -9.82
N PRO A 50 -4.97 15.83 -9.69
CA PRO A 50 -4.81 15.09 -8.42
C PRO A 50 -4.07 15.87 -7.31
N LEU A 51 -3.55 17.06 -7.62
CA LEU A 51 -2.62 17.78 -6.76
C LEU A 51 -3.27 18.47 -5.55
N ALA A 52 -4.59 18.71 -5.59
CA ALA A 52 -5.27 19.52 -4.56
C ALA A 52 -5.92 18.70 -3.42
N ILE A 53 -6.02 17.37 -3.56
CA ILE A 53 -6.60 16.49 -2.52
C ILE A 53 -5.56 16.12 -1.45
N LYS A 54 -4.27 16.22 -1.77
CA LYS A 54 -3.17 15.82 -0.88
C LYS A 54 -3.05 16.70 0.37
N THR A 55 -3.27 18.02 0.22
CA THR A 55 -3.02 19.00 1.28
C THR A 55 -4.03 18.94 2.43
N VAL A 56 -5.30 18.59 2.15
CA VAL A 56 -6.35 18.57 3.18
C VAL A 56 -6.29 17.28 4.02
N PHE A 57 -5.91 16.14 3.42
CA PHE A 57 -5.72 14.89 4.17
C PHE A 57 -4.49 14.92 5.09
N GLN A 58 -3.39 15.52 4.64
CA GLN A 58 -2.17 15.65 5.46
C GLN A 58 -2.38 16.46 6.76
N THR A 59 -3.33 17.39 6.77
CA THR A 59 -3.65 18.19 7.96
C THR A 59 -4.57 17.45 8.93
N ALA A 60 -5.47 16.60 8.42
CA ALA A 60 -6.40 15.85 9.25
C ALA A 60 -5.70 14.72 10.03
N ASP A 61 -4.71 14.06 9.43
CA ASP A 61 -3.97 12.97 10.08
C ASP A 61 -3.06 13.46 11.23
N MET A 62 -2.54 14.69 11.12
CA MET A 62 -1.78 15.33 12.20
C MET A 62 -2.64 15.67 13.44
N LEU A 63 -3.96 15.79 13.29
CA LEU A 63 -4.87 16.21 14.36
C LEU A 63 -5.56 15.04 15.08
N ILE A 64 -5.75 13.89 14.42
CA ILE A 64 -6.52 12.78 14.99
C ILE A 64 -5.71 11.97 16.03
N ASN A 65 -4.38 11.90 15.90
CA ASN A 65 -3.55 11.04 16.76
C ASN A 65 -2.91 11.74 17.99
N LYS A 66 -3.15 13.03 18.24
CA LYS A 66 -2.67 13.70 19.48
C LYS A 66 -3.58 13.50 20.70
N GLY A 67 -4.52 12.57 20.67
CA GLY A 67 -5.41 12.27 21.79
C GLY A 67 -5.37 10.80 22.19
N LEU A 68 -4.77 10.53 23.35
CA LEU A 68 -4.97 9.35 24.21
C LEU A 68 -4.23 8.06 23.84
N GLY A 69 -3.05 7.88 24.45
CA GLY A 69 -2.68 6.60 25.09
C GLY A 69 -2.40 5.38 24.21
N ALA A 70 -1.92 5.54 22.98
CA ALA A 70 -1.51 4.41 22.14
C ALA A 70 0.01 4.23 22.18
N THR A 71 0.45 2.99 22.41
CA THR A 71 1.80 2.50 22.14
C THR A 71 2.31 3.05 20.80
N VAL A 72 3.50 3.66 20.78
CA VAL A 72 4.13 4.20 19.56
C VAL A 72 4.25 3.07 18.54
N ARG A 73 3.33 2.99 17.59
CA ARG A 73 3.44 2.10 16.43
C ARG A 73 4.33 2.78 15.40
N ASN A 74 5.24 2.03 14.80
CA ASN A 74 6.04 2.52 13.68
C ASN A 74 5.13 2.72 12.45
N SER A 75 5.45 3.69 11.59
CA SER A 75 4.68 4.01 10.38
C SER A 75 4.44 2.80 9.48
N ILE A 76 5.41 1.86 9.41
CA ILE A 76 5.29 0.59 8.68
C ILE A 76 4.19 -0.31 9.26
N GLU A 77 4.09 -0.44 10.59
CA GLU A 77 3.09 -1.31 11.22
C GLU A 77 1.67 -0.77 11.01
N ASP A 78 1.48 0.55 11.06
CA ASP A 78 0.20 1.18 10.79
C ASP A 78 -0.24 1.02 9.34
N LEU A 79 0.70 1.12 8.40
CA LEU A 79 0.44 0.86 6.98
C LEU A 79 0.09 -0.61 6.73
N ALA A 80 0.83 -1.55 7.32
CA ALA A 80 0.55 -2.98 7.20
C ALA A 80 -0.83 -3.34 7.79
N GLY A 81 -1.15 -2.81 8.97
CA GLY A 81 -2.47 -3.00 9.61
C GLY A 81 -3.61 -2.44 8.76
N TRP A 82 -3.43 -1.26 8.15
CA TRP A 82 -4.39 -0.71 7.22
C TRP A 82 -4.58 -1.60 5.98
N ALA A 83 -3.48 -2.06 5.37
CA ALA A 83 -3.54 -2.86 4.14
C ALA A 83 -4.23 -4.22 4.34
N GLN A 84 -4.12 -4.81 5.53
CA GLN A 84 -4.86 -6.02 5.92
C GLN A 84 -6.38 -5.80 5.95
N VAL A 85 -6.81 -4.60 6.35
CA VAL A 85 -8.24 -4.23 6.45
C VAL A 85 -8.79 -3.78 5.10
N GLU A 86 -8.11 -2.84 4.44
CA GLU A 86 -8.61 -2.19 3.22
C GLU A 86 -8.44 -3.09 1.99
N ARG A 87 -7.41 -3.96 1.98
CA ARG A 87 -7.09 -4.89 0.88
C ARG A 87 -7.06 -4.18 -0.49
N PRO A 88 -6.12 -3.24 -0.71
CA PRO A 88 -6.02 -2.52 -1.96
C PRO A 88 -5.86 -3.46 -3.17
N ASP A 89 -6.55 -3.17 -4.26
CA ASP A 89 -6.55 -3.98 -5.49
C ASP A 89 -5.23 -3.79 -6.27
N LEU A 90 -4.15 -4.41 -5.77
CA LEU A 90 -2.83 -4.39 -6.40
C LEU A 90 -2.71 -5.41 -7.53
N ALA A 91 -3.64 -6.36 -7.63
CA ALA A 91 -3.68 -7.35 -8.71
C ALA A 91 -3.84 -6.74 -10.11
N ARG A 92 -4.19 -5.45 -10.22
CA ARG A 92 -4.23 -4.72 -11.49
C ARG A 92 -2.85 -4.26 -11.97
N LEU A 93 -1.84 -4.31 -11.11
CA LEU A 93 -0.49 -3.87 -11.46
C LEU A 93 0.23 -4.87 -12.37
N THR A 94 -0.19 -6.14 -12.38
CA THR A 94 0.43 -7.19 -13.20
C THR A 94 -0.60 -8.10 -13.86
N ALA A 95 -0.23 -8.65 -15.01
CA ALA A 95 -1.08 -9.58 -15.75
C ALA A 95 -1.06 -11.00 -15.17
N ASP A 96 0.03 -11.38 -14.51
CA ASP A 96 0.25 -12.70 -13.92
C ASP A 96 -0.14 -12.79 -12.44
N GLY A 97 -0.53 -11.65 -11.84
CA GLY A 97 -0.94 -11.55 -10.44
C GLY A 97 0.22 -11.50 -9.45
N ARG A 98 1.48 -11.42 -9.89
CA ARG A 98 2.60 -11.16 -8.97
C ARG A 98 2.64 -9.70 -8.57
N VAL A 99 2.99 -9.38 -7.33
CA VAL A 99 3.17 -8.00 -6.90
C VAL A 99 4.41 -7.92 -6.03
N VAL A 100 5.18 -6.86 -6.23
CA VAL A 100 6.32 -6.52 -5.38
C VAL A 100 5.90 -5.37 -4.47
N ILE A 101 6.08 -5.56 -3.18
CA ILE A 101 5.70 -4.62 -2.13
C ILE A 101 6.97 -4.10 -1.49
N VAL A 102 7.08 -2.78 -1.42
CA VAL A 102 8.14 -2.07 -0.72
C VAL A 102 7.52 -1.33 0.46
N PHE A 103 8.09 -1.55 1.64
CA PHE A 103 7.88 -0.68 2.79
C PHE A 103 9.13 0.14 3.05
N SER A 104 8.95 1.41 3.39
CA SER A 104 10.03 2.29 3.83
C SER A 104 9.55 3.21 4.94
N ASP A 105 10.43 3.60 5.84
CA ASP A 105 10.23 4.70 6.82
C ASP A 105 11.58 5.31 7.23
N ILE A 106 11.54 6.43 7.95
CA ILE A 106 12.74 7.08 8.48
C ILE A 106 13.06 6.44 9.84
N GLU A 107 14.28 5.94 9.98
CA GLU A 107 14.77 5.42 11.23
C GLU A 107 14.85 6.55 12.28
N GLY A 108 14.34 6.28 13.49
CA GLY A 108 14.37 7.25 14.58
C GLY A 108 13.60 8.54 14.28
N SER A 109 12.52 8.44 13.50
CA SER A 109 11.74 9.60 13.05
C SER A 109 11.10 10.39 14.19
N THR A 110 10.71 9.70 15.27
CA THR A 110 10.14 10.34 16.47
C THR A 110 11.20 11.15 17.22
N GLU A 111 12.39 10.59 17.43
CA GLU A 111 13.52 11.29 18.06
C GLU A 111 13.99 12.46 17.19
N SER A 112 14.08 12.25 15.88
CA SER A 112 14.47 13.28 14.91
C SER A 112 13.48 14.46 14.90
N ASN A 113 12.17 14.17 14.95
CA ASN A 113 11.15 15.20 15.06
C ASN A 113 11.28 15.98 16.37
N ALA A 114 11.45 15.28 17.50
CA ALA A 114 11.60 15.90 18.81
C ALA A 114 12.83 16.83 18.89
N ALA A 115 13.95 16.43 18.28
CA ALA A 115 15.19 17.21 18.25
C ALA A 115 15.11 18.43 17.31
N MET A 116 14.47 18.28 16.14
CA MET A 116 14.41 19.32 15.11
C MET A 116 13.27 20.32 15.32
N GLY A 117 12.21 19.88 16.00
CA GLY A 117 10.97 20.62 16.17
C GLY A 117 10.02 20.51 14.97
N ASP A 118 8.72 20.48 15.28
CA ASP A 118 7.62 20.20 14.33
C ASP A 118 7.74 20.94 12.99
N ARG A 119 8.06 22.25 13.01
CA ARG A 119 8.08 23.06 11.78
C ARG A 119 9.19 22.67 10.81
N ALA A 120 10.37 22.34 11.33
CA ALA A 120 11.51 21.95 10.49
C ALA A 120 11.36 20.50 10.05
N TRP A 121 10.84 19.63 10.92
CA TRP A 121 10.49 18.26 10.58
C TRP A 121 9.47 18.15 9.44
N VAL A 122 8.36 18.91 9.49
CA VAL A 122 7.35 18.93 8.42
C VAL A 122 7.97 19.33 7.06
N LYS A 123 8.86 20.32 7.05
CA LYS A 123 9.56 20.73 5.81
C LYS A 123 10.50 19.64 5.28
N LEU A 124 11.14 18.90 6.18
CA LEU A 124 12.01 17.78 5.83
C LEU A 124 11.18 16.64 5.24
N LEU A 125 10.09 16.25 5.92
CA LEU A 125 9.14 15.23 5.44
C LEU A 125 8.57 15.59 4.07
N ASP A 126 8.13 16.82 3.85
CA ASP A 126 7.64 17.25 2.53
C ASP A 126 8.68 17.07 1.42
N ARG A 127 9.96 17.28 1.74
CA ARG A 127 11.07 17.11 0.79
C ARG A 127 11.38 15.64 0.56
N HIS A 128 11.38 14.86 1.63
CA HIS A 128 11.58 13.41 1.60
C HIS A 128 10.47 12.73 0.78
N ASN A 129 9.21 13.04 1.08
CA ASN A 129 8.05 12.49 0.38
C ASN A 129 8.09 12.81 -1.12
N ARG A 130 8.47 14.03 -1.49
CA ARG A 130 8.66 14.39 -2.91
C ARG A 130 9.80 13.61 -3.58
N LEU A 131 10.90 13.37 -2.88
CA LEU A 131 12.00 12.55 -3.41
C LEU A 131 11.49 11.13 -3.69
N VAL A 132 10.89 10.49 -2.69
CA VAL A 132 10.36 9.12 -2.78
C VAL A 132 9.35 9.02 -3.93
N GLU A 133 8.35 9.91 -3.97
CA GLU A 133 7.32 9.91 -5.01
C GLU A 133 7.88 10.10 -6.43
N ASN A 134 8.89 10.96 -6.59
CA ASN A 134 9.55 11.13 -7.88
C ASN A 134 10.29 9.84 -8.29
N CYS A 135 11.03 9.22 -7.38
CA CYS A 135 11.71 7.95 -7.63
C CYS A 135 10.71 6.84 -7.96
N VAL A 136 9.58 6.75 -7.25
CA VAL A 136 8.50 5.80 -7.56
C VAL A 136 8.00 5.99 -9.00
N GLY A 137 7.72 7.23 -9.40
CA GLY A 137 7.26 7.53 -10.76
C GLY A 137 8.28 7.20 -11.84
N GLN A 138 9.57 7.40 -11.58
CA GLN A 138 10.66 7.09 -12.53
C GLN A 138 10.83 5.59 -12.76
N HIS A 139 10.52 4.75 -11.76
CA HIS A 139 10.69 3.29 -11.83
C HIS A 139 9.36 2.55 -12.05
N GLY A 140 8.31 3.26 -12.46
CA GLY A 140 7.01 2.65 -12.80
C GLY A 140 6.26 2.06 -11.60
N GLY A 141 6.55 2.51 -10.38
CA GLY A 141 5.86 2.07 -9.18
C GLY A 141 4.58 2.84 -8.89
N HIS A 142 3.87 2.39 -7.86
CA HIS A 142 2.65 3.02 -7.37
C HIS A 142 2.69 3.19 -5.85
N VAL A 143 2.58 4.43 -5.36
CA VAL A 143 2.37 4.67 -3.92
C VAL A 143 0.96 4.22 -3.56
N VAL A 144 0.87 3.14 -2.78
CA VAL A 144 -0.40 2.59 -2.30
C VAL A 144 -0.93 3.45 -1.16
N LYS A 145 -0.06 3.77 -0.20
CA LYS A 145 -0.37 4.63 0.95
C LYS A 145 0.90 5.22 1.56
N THR A 146 0.74 6.36 2.22
CA THR A 146 1.75 7.02 3.05
C THR A 146 1.19 7.22 4.45
N GLN A 147 2.03 7.08 5.48
CA GLN A 147 1.71 7.36 6.89
C GLN A 147 2.89 8.13 7.49
N GLY A 148 2.76 9.45 7.62
CA GLY A 148 3.88 10.29 8.07
C GLY A 148 5.08 10.24 7.12
N ASP A 149 6.15 9.60 7.60
CA ASP A 149 7.40 9.30 6.92
C ASP A 149 7.41 7.92 6.23
N GLY A 150 6.44 7.07 6.55
CA GLY A 150 6.33 5.71 6.03
C GLY A 150 5.62 5.63 4.69
N PHE A 151 6.09 4.74 3.82
CA PHE A 151 5.46 4.43 2.54
C PHE A 151 5.19 2.94 2.38
N MET A 152 4.04 2.64 1.77
CA MET A 152 3.74 1.35 1.15
C MET A 152 3.66 1.58 -0.35
N ILE A 153 4.53 0.91 -1.10
CA ILE A 153 4.69 1.09 -2.54
C ILE A 153 4.57 -0.27 -3.20
N ALA A 154 3.96 -0.30 -4.38
CA ALA A 154 3.80 -1.50 -5.17
C ALA A 154 4.47 -1.35 -6.54
N PHE A 155 5.14 -2.41 -6.98
CA PHE A 155 5.75 -2.53 -8.30
C PHE A 155 5.25 -3.81 -8.98
N ALA A 156 5.25 -3.75 -10.30
CA ALA A 156 4.98 -4.92 -11.14
C ALA A 156 6.18 -5.87 -11.21
N ASP A 157 7.38 -5.36 -10.95
CA ASP A 157 8.64 -6.03 -11.24
C ASP A 157 9.66 -5.78 -10.11
N PRO A 158 10.38 -6.82 -9.64
CA PRO A 158 11.31 -6.71 -8.52
C PRO A 158 12.58 -5.93 -8.84
N GLU A 159 13.07 -5.96 -10.08
CA GLU A 159 14.22 -5.18 -10.53
C GLU A 159 13.92 -3.68 -10.39
N ASN A 160 12.73 -3.26 -10.83
CA ASN A 160 12.30 -1.87 -10.68
C ASN A 160 12.18 -1.44 -9.20
N ALA A 161 11.70 -2.33 -8.33
CA ALA A 161 11.60 -2.05 -6.90
C ALA A 161 13.00 -1.86 -6.26
N VAL A 162 13.96 -2.73 -6.59
CA VAL A 162 15.34 -2.66 -6.09
C VAL A 162 16.05 -1.41 -6.62
N ARG A 163 15.91 -1.09 -7.91
CA ARG A 163 16.47 0.15 -8.49
C ARG A 163 15.87 1.41 -7.88
N PHE A 164 14.55 1.41 -7.65
CA PHE A 164 13.88 2.49 -6.91
C PHE A 164 14.51 2.69 -5.54
N ALA A 165 14.64 1.62 -4.75
CA ALA A 165 15.17 1.69 -3.40
C ALA A 165 16.62 2.20 -3.40
N THR A 166 17.43 1.67 -4.32
CA THR A 166 18.83 2.07 -4.53
C THR A 166 18.94 3.55 -4.90
N ALA A 167 18.12 4.03 -5.82
CA ALA A 167 18.09 5.44 -6.23
C ALA A 167 17.70 6.38 -5.08
N VAL A 168 16.76 5.99 -4.22
CA VAL A 168 16.40 6.78 -3.03
C VAL A 168 17.57 6.83 -2.05
N GLN A 169 18.23 5.71 -1.77
CA GLN A 169 19.39 5.69 -0.87
C GLN A 169 20.54 6.54 -1.41
N HIS A 170 20.87 6.46 -2.71
CA HIS A 170 21.87 7.33 -3.32
C HIS A 170 21.50 8.81 -3.20
N ALA A 171 20.25 9.18 -3.47
CA ALA A 171 19.82 10.57 -3.38
C ALA A 171 19.88 11.14 -1.94
N LEU A 172 19.69 10.28 -0.93
CA LEU A 172 19.87 10.63 0.47
C LEU A 172 21.36 10.76 0.82
N ALA A 173 22.20 9.83 0.36
CA ALA A 173 23.63 9.80 0.61
C ALA A 173 24.40 10.92 -0.10
N GLU A 174 23.97 11.37 -1.28
CA GLU A 174 24.66 12.40 -2.07
C GLU A 174 24.71 13.76 -1.34
N LYS A 175 23.69 14.07 -0.52
CA LYS A 175 23.52 15.38 0.12
C LYS A 175 23.04 15.25 1.57
N PRO A 176 23.81 14.65 2.49
CA PRO A 176 23.34 14.34 3.85
C PRO A 176 22.91 15.57 4.64
N GLU A 177 23.60 16.70 4.45
CA GLU A 177 23.27 18.03 5.01
C GLU A 177 21.85 18.50 4.62
N ARG A 178 21.46 18.29 3.36
CA ARG A 178 20.14 18.65 2.84
C ARG A 178 19.03 17.83 3.51
N TRP A 179 19.36 16.61 3.92
CA TRP A 179 18.46 15.65 4.53
C TRP A 179 18.59 15.60 6.05
N GLN A 180 19.41 16.47 6.65
CA GLN A 180 19.63 16.53 8.09
C GLN A 180 20.06 15.17 8.68
N GLY A 181 20.78 14.37 7.88
CA GLY A 181 21.28 13.06 8.28
C GLY A 181 20.21 11.99 8.50
N ILE A 182 18.96 12.17 8.03
CA ILE A 182 17.97 11.09 8.12
C ILE A 182 18.46 9.85 7.40
N ARG A 183 18.13 8.69 7.96
CA ARG A 183 18.40 7.39 7.37
C ARG A 183 17.08 6.69 7.14
N VAL A 184 16.91 6.13 5.95
CA VAL A 184 15.67 5.45 5.56
C VAL A 184 15.96 3.98 5.48
N ARG A 185 15.13 3.17 6.11
CA ARG A 185 15.19 1.71 5.97
C ARG A 185 14.15 1.26 4.97
N MET A 186 14.46 0.22 4.19
CA MET A 186 13.54 -0.31 3.18
C MET A 186 13.52 -1.83 3.20
N GLY A 187 12.33 -2.40 3.06
CA GLY A 187 12.13 -3.83 2.88
C GLY A 187 11.33 -4.11 1.63
N ILE A 188 11.79 -5.09 0.86
CA ILE A 188 11.18 -5.50 -0.41
C ILE A 188 10.82 -6.98 -0.33
N HIS A 189 9.56 -7.28 -0.63
CA HIS A 189 9.08 -8.64 -0.79
C HIS A 189 8.22 -8.76 -2.03
N MET A 190 8.17 -9.95 -2.61
CA MET A 190 7.23 -10.25 -3.68
C MET A 190 6.47 -11.53 -3.40
N GLY A 191 5.22 -11.52 -3.81
CA GLY A 191 4.31 -12.65 -3.69
C GLY A 191 3.25 -12.62 -4.78
N THR A 192 2.32 -13.56 -4.70
CA THR A 192 1.23 -13.70 -5.67
C THR A 192 -0.07 -13.17 -5.07
N SER A 193 -0.59 -12.09 -5.63
CA SER A 193 -1.95 -11.62 -5.39
C SER A 193 -2.93 -12.55 -6.13
N VAL A 194 -3.25 -13.69 -5.52
CA VAL A 194 -4.22 -14.61 -6.08
C VAL A 194 -5.62 -14.04 -5.88
N ARG A 195 -6.34 -13.77 -6.98
CA ARG A 195 -7.77 -13.35 -6.98
C ARG A 195 -8.74 -14.38 -6.34
N ARG A 196 -8.23 -15.53 -5.88
CA ARG A 196 -8.96 -16.64 -5.27
C ARG A 196 -8.44 -16.87 -3.85
N GLY A 197 -8.89 -16.06 -2.91
CA GLY A 197 -8.56 -16.20 -1.50
C GLY A 197 -7.81 -14.98 -0.99
N ASP A 198 -8.51 -14.15 -0.23
CA ASP A 198 -8.03 -12.86 0.24
C ASP A 198 -6.87 -12.94 1.26
N ASP A 199 -6.45 -14.15 1.64
CA ASP A 199 -5.50 -14.40 2.73
C ASP A 199 -4.04 -14.27 2.28
N LEU A 200 -3.72 -14.59 1.01
CA LEU A 200 -2.35 -14.54 0.49
C LEU A 200 -1.82 -13.10 0.44
N PHE A 201 -2.68 -12.15 0.07
CA PHE A 201 -2.31 -10.74 0.04
C PHE A 201 -1.93 -10.20 1.43
N GLY A 202 -2.67 -10.60 2.47
CA GLY A 202 -2.38 -10.18 3.84
C GLY A 202 -1.04 -10.69 4.35
N LEU A 203 -0.67 -11.92 3.96
CA LEU A 203 0.61 -12.53 4.33
C LEU A 203 1.79 -11.85 3.63
N ASP A 204 1.69 -11.60 2.32
CA ASP A 204 2.76 -10.95 1.55
C ASP A 204 3.00 -9.50 2.00
N VAL A 205 1.91 -8.77 2.35
CA VAL A 205 2.02 -7.43 2.94
C VAL A 205 2.71 -7.50 4.31
N ALA A 206 2.32 -8.44 5.16
CA ALA A 206 2.94 -8.61 6.47
C ALA A 206 4.42 -8.99 6.32
N MET A 207 4.76 -9.87 5.40
CA MET A 207 6.13 -10.24 5.07
C MET A 207 6.93 -9.02 4.66
N ALA A 208 6.47 -8.23 3.67
CA ALA A 208 7.15 -7.02 3.22
C ALA A 208 7.43 -6.02 4.36
N ALA A 209 6.44 -5.81 5.23
CA ALA A 209 6.58 -4.96 6.40
C ALA A 209 7.63 -5.49 7.39
N ARG A 210 7.65 -6.82 7.64
CA ARG A 210 8.63 -7.43 8.54
C ARG A 210 10.04 -7.47 7.96
N VAL A 211 10.18 -7.60 6.64
CA VAL A 211 11.48 -7.42 5.97
C VAL A 211 12.00 -6.01 6.21
N ALA A 212 11.14 -4.99 6.09
CA ALA A 212 11.53 -3.59 6.31
C ALA A 212 11.86 -3.30 7.78
N ASP A 213 11.14 -3.92 8.73
CA ASP A 213 11.43 -3.81 10.16
C ASP A 213 12.81 -4.38 10.54
N GLN A 214 13.34 -5.33 9.77
CA GLN A 214 14.68 -5.90 9.98
C GLN A 214 15.81 -5.05 9.36
N ALA A 215 15.48 -4.08 8.52
CA ALA A 215 16.46 -3.23 7.86
C ALA A 215 16.90 -2.09 8.78
N ASP A 216 18.20 -1.83 8.82
CA ASP A 216 18.76 -0.66 9.51
C ASP A 216 18.55 0.63 8.69
N GLY A 217 18.67 1.80 9.32
CA GLY A 217 18.65 3.07 8.60
C GLY A 217 19.76 3.16 7.54
N GLY A 218 19.38 3.35 6.28
CA GLY A 218 20.27 3.36 5.12
C GLY A 218 20.39 2.00 4.42
N GLU A 219 19.68 0.99 4.92
CA GLU A 219 19.70 -0.37 4.39
C GLU A 219 18.48 -0.67 3.51
N ILE A 220 18.71 -1.53 2.52
CA ILE A 220 17.66 -2.17 1.74
C ILE A 220 17.77 -3.67 2.00
N LEU A 221 16.73 -4.27 2.57
CA LEU A 221 16.61 -5.72 2.69
C LEU A 221 15.59 -6.25 1.69
N VAL A 222 15.92 -7.39 1.08
CA VAL A 222 14.99 -8.12 0.22
C VAL A 222 14.77 -9.53 0.75
N SER A 223 13.53 -10.02 0.62
CA SER A 223 13.23 -11.43 0.90
C SER A 223 13.85 -12.36 -0.15
N GLU A 224 14.06 -13.63 0.21
CA GLU A 224 14.59 -14.66 -0.69
C GLU A 224 13.94 -14.72 -2.09
N PRO A 225 12.59 -14.68 -2.27
CA PRO A 225 12.01 -14.67 -3.61
C PRO A 225 12.52 -13.51 -4.49
N VAL A 226 12.61 -12.31 -3.92
CA VAL A 226 13.12 -11.12 -4.62
C VAL A 226 14.59 -11.33 -4.97
N ALA A 227 15.40 -11.81 -4.01
CA ALA A 227 16.81 -12.10 -4.22
C ALA A 227 17.03 -13.07 -5.39
N ASP A 228 16.27 -14.17 -5.45
CA ASP A 228 16.36 -15.17 -6.52
C ASP A 228 16.08 -14.58 -7.91
N THR A 229 15.29 -13.51 -7.99
CA THR A 229 14.96 -12.87 -9.28
C THR A 229 15.98 -11.82 -9.71
N VAL A 230 16.62 -11.14 -8.75
CA VAL A 230 17.55 -10.04 -9.04
C VAL A 230 19.02 -10.45 -8.98
N ALA A 231 19.33 -11.68 -8.55
CA ALA A 231 20.70 -12.16 -8.36
C ALA A 231 21.54 -12.17 -9.66
N ASP A 232 20.90 -12.33 -10.82
CA ASP A 232 21.57 -12.39 -12.13
C ASP A 232 21.65 -11.01 -12.81
N LEU A 233 21.25 -9.93 -12.15
CA LEU A 233 21.33 -8.58 -12.70
C LEU A 233 22.74 -8.00 -12.51
N ASP A 234 23.33 -7.50 -13.59
CA ASP A 234 24.69 -6.92 -13.57
C ASP A 234 24.80 -5.65 -12.70
N ASP A 235 23.69 -4.94 -12.49
CA ASP A 235 23.63 -3.67 -11.76
C ASP A 235 23.08 -3.80 -10.32
N VAL A 236 22.85 -5.03 -9.84
CA VAL A 236 22.38 -5.29 -8.47
C VAL A 236 23.33 -6.26 -7.78
N MET A 237 23.98 -5.79 -6.72
CA MET A 237 24.82 -6.65 -5.88
C MET A 237 24.10 -7.00 -4.58
N LEU A 238 23.97 -8.30 -4.29
CA LEU A 238 23.44 -8.78 -3.02
C LEU A 238 24.57 -9.13 -2.06
N GLY A 239 24.45 -8.70 -0.81
CA GLY A 239 25.37 -9.10 0.25
C GLY A 239 25.00 -10.47 0.85
N ALA A 240 25.78 -10.89 1.85
CA ALA A 240 25.56 -12.17 2.50
C ALA A 240 24.17 -12.23 3.17
N PRO A 241 23.44 -13.35 3.01
CA PRO A 241 22.11 -13.51 3.61
C PRO A 241 22.18 -13.51 5.14
N ARG A 242 21.16 -12.93 5.76
CA ARG A 242 20.88 -13.01 7.19
C ARG A 242 19.65 -13.87 7.43
N GLU A 243 19.71 -14.73 8.43
CA GLU A 243 18.55 -15.45 8.93
C GLU A 243 17.83 -14.61 9.98
N ALA A 244 16.51 -14.47 9.85
CA ALA A 244 15.66 -13.71 10.76
C ALA A 244 14.37 -14.46 11.06
N GLU A 245 13.94 -14.42 12.32
CA GLU A 245 12.59 -14.79 12.72
C GLU A 245 11.69 -13.56 12.62
N LEU A 246 10.66 -13.65 11.78
CA LEU A 246 9.77 -12.53 11.51
C LEU A 246 8.49 -12.65 12.34
N LYS A 247 8.19 -11.61 13.13
CA LYS A 247 7.04 -11.62 14.03
C LYS A 247 5.74 -11.95 13.29
N GLY A 248 5.05 -13.00 13.74
CA GLY A 248 3.78 -13.45 13.18
C GLY A 248 3.90 -14.31 11.92
N LEU A 249 5.12 -14.65 11.51
CA LEU A 249 5.40 -15.54 10.38
C LEU A 249 6.13 -16.79 10.89
N PRO A 250 5.73 -17.99 10.45
CA PRO A 250 6.32 -19.22 10.95
C PRO A 250 7.69 -19.47 10.33
N GLY A 251 8.66 -19.85 11.17
CA GLY A 251 9.98 -20.29 10.74
C GLY A 251 11.00 -19.17 10.59
N THR A 252 12.16 -19.54 10.05
CA THR A 252 13.29 -18.65 9.78
C THR A 252 13.26 -18.24 8.32
N HIS A 253 13.53 -16.96 8.05
CA HIS A 253 13.55 -16.39 6.72
C HIS A 253 14.93 -15.86 6.39
N ARG A 254 15.38 -16.07 5.15
CA ARG A 254 16.61 -15.48 4.63
C ARG A 254 16.32 -14.13 4.01
N LEU A 255 17.01 -13.11 4.50
CA LEU A 255 16.96 -11.74 4.01
C LEU A 255 18.32 -11.36 3.43
N PHE A 256 18.31 -10.66 2.30
CA PHE A 256 19.51 -10.30 1.57
C PHE A 256 19.64 -8.77 1.54
N PRO A 257 20.75 -8.20 2.02
CA PRO A 257 21.02 -6.80 1.81
C PRO A 257 21.33 -6.52 0.34
N VAL A 258 20.79 -5.43 -0.19
CA VAL A 258 21.26 -4.85 -1.46
C VAL A 258 22.44 -3.95 -1.15
N MET A 259 23.57 -4.20 -1.82
CA MET A 259 24.77 -3.40 -1.68
C MET A 259 24.62 -2.12 -2.50
N ILE A 260 24.86 -0.99 -1.85
CA ILE A 260 24.81 0.33 -2.47
C ILE A 260 26.26 0.75 -2.67
N GLU A 261 26.73 0.78 -3.91
CA GLU A 261 28.08 1.27 -4.20
C GLU A 261 28.18 2.73 -3.77
N GLN A 262 29.01 3.01 -2.77
CA GLN A 262 29.37 4.38 -2.48
C GLN A 262 30.42 4.79 -3.52
N GLU A 263 30.02 5.59 -4.51
CA GLU A 263 31.01 6.30 -5.34
C GLU A 263 31.90 7.11 -4.37
N ALA A 264 33.16 6.70 -4.27
CA ALA A 264 34.18 7.26 -3.39
C ALA A 264 34.70 8.61 -3.87
#